data_AF-A0A353XXW1-F1
#
_entry.id   AF-A0A353XXW1-F1
#
_cell.length_a   1.000
_cell.length_b   1.000
_cell.length_c   1.000
_cell.angle_alpha   90.00
_cell.angle_beta   90.00
_cell.angle_gamma   90.00
#
_symmetry.space_group_name_H-M   'P 1'
#
loop_
_entity.id
_entity.type
_entity.pdbx_description
1 polymer ?
#
loop_
_entity_poly.entity_id
_entity_poly.type
_entity_poly.pdbx_seq_one_letter_code
_entity_poly.pdbx_strand_id
1 'polypeptide(L)'
;FRSWTMGRGGKAVAEMMGGMLVSQNSADPDHRRLLNIVEEIAIASGTQVPLLYVMREEPAINAFAAGVTSGDAAIVVTRGCLQQLNRSELQGIIAHEF
;
A
#
# COMPACT_ATOMS: atom_id res chain seq x y z
N PHE A 1 0.81 -8.17 14.94
CA PHE A 1 0.90 -8.09 13.48
C PHE A 1 0.99 -9.50 12.90
N ARG A 2 -0.01 -9.94 12.13
CA ARG A 2 -0.01 -11.26 11.48
C ARG A 2 0.46 -11.07 10.04
N SER A 3 1.73 -11.29 9.75
CA SER A 3 2.22 -11.35 8.37
C SER A 3 1.76 -12.67 7.74
N TRP A 4 0.99 -12.62 6.66
CA TRP A 4 0.58 -13.81 5.93
C TRP A 4 1.71 -14.20 4.97
N THR A 5 2.46 -15.23 5.34
CA THR A 5 3.56 -15.80 4.58
C THR A 5 3.07 -16.93 3.69
N MET A 6 2.85 -16.64 2.41
CA MET A 6 2.86 -17.68 1.37
C MET A 6 3.90 -17.29 0.33
N GLY A 7 4.84 -18.19 0.05
CA GLY A 7 6.03 -17.98 -0.79
C GLY A 7 5.79 -17.68 -2.27
N ARG A 8 4.67 -17.05 -2.64
CA ARG A 8 4.34 -16.53 -3.98
C ARG A 8 4.60 -15.03 -4.15
N GLY A 9 5.00 -14.35 -3.07
CA GLY A 9 5.42 -12.96 -3.09
C GLY A 9 4.32 -11.93 -2.82
N GLY A 10 4.71 -10.70 -2.51
CA GLY A 10 3.83 -9.62 -2.07
C GLY A 10 2.76 -9.26 -3.09
N LYS A 11 3.12 -9.26 -4.38
CA LYS A 11 2.16 -9.10 -5.48
C LYS A 11 1.05 -10.15 -5.46
N ALA A 12 1.41 -11.43 -5.34
CA ALA A 12 0.43 -12.52 -5.40
C ALA A 12 -0.54 -12.48 -4.21
N VAL A 13 -0.05 -12.11 -3.02
CA VAL A 13 -0.90 -11.93 -1.84
C VAL A 13 -1.86 -10.75 -2.05
N ALA A 14 -1.36 -9.62 -2.56
CA ALA A 14 -2.19 -8.45 -2.83
C ALA A 14 -3.31 -8.75 -3.85
N GLU A 15 -2.99 -9.40 -4.96
CA GLU A 15 -3.96 -9.80 -5.99
C GLU A 15 -4.98 -10.82 -5.45
N MET A 16 -4.55 -11.79 -4.64
CA MET A 16 -5.43 -12.78 -4.01
C MET A 16 -6.45 -12.14 -3.05
N MET A 17 -6.07 -11.06 -2.38
CA MET A 17 -6.94 -10.29 -1.50
C MET A 17 -7.87 -9.32 -2.27
N GLY A 18 -7.85 -9.33 -3.61
CA GLY A 18 -8.64 -8.43 -4.44
C GLY A 18 -8.06 -7.02 -4.57
N GLY A 19 -6.78 -6.86 -4.26
CA GLY A 19 -6.05 -5.61 -4.47
C GLY A 19 -5.85 -5.34 -5.96
N MET A 20 -6.15 -4.11 -6.39
CA MET A 20 -5.85 -3.62 -7.73
C MET A 20 -4.56 -2.80 -7.70
N LEU A 21 -3.61 -3.12 -8.58
CA LEU A 21 -2.35 -2.38 -8.68
C LEU A 21 -2.63 -0.90 -9.00
N VAL A 22 -2.04 -0.01 -8.23
CA VAL A 22 -2.08 1.43 -8.47
C VAL A 22 -1.06 1.77 -9.54
N SER A 23 -1.52 2.32 -10.65
CA SER A 23 -0.65 2.84 -11.70
C SER A 23 0.07 4.10 -11.21
N GLN A 24 1.38 4.17 -11.47
CA GLN A 24 2.23 5.34 -11.21
C GLN A 24 1.71 6.61 -11.90
N ASN A 25 0.98 6.47 -13.02
CA ASN A 25 0.40 7.58 -13.76
C ASN A 25 -1.12 7.70 -13.55
N SER A 26 -1.62 7.30 -12.37
CA SER A 26 -3.04 7.39 -12.05
C SER A 26 -3.53 8.85 -12.05
N ALA A 27 -4.65 9.12 -12.73
CA ALA A 27 -5.31 10.43 -12.68
C ALA A 27 -6.11 10.65 -11.38
N ASP A 28 -6.45 9.56 -10.69
CA ASP A 28 -7.21 9.58 -9.44
C ASP A 28 -6.44 10.36 -8.34
N PRO A 29 -7.01 11.44 -7.77
CA PRO A 29 -6.37 12.20 -6.70
C PRO A 29 -6.01 11.37 -5.46
N ASP A 30 -6.81 10.37 -5.10
CA ASP A 30 -6.55 9.53 -3.93
C ASP A 30 -5.35 8.62 -4.15
N HIS A 31 -5.25 8.03 -5.35
CA HIS A 31 -4.08 7.25 -5.73
C HIS A 31 -2.82 8.12 -5.80
N ARG A 32 -2.90 9.33 -6.36
CA ARG A 32 -1.75 10.26 -6.40
C ARG A 32 -1.29 10.64 -4.99
N ARG A 33 -2.23 10.91 -4.09
CA ARG A 33 -1.91 11.19 -2.68
C ARG A 33 -1.21 10.01 -2.02
N LEU A 34 -1.70 8.79 -2.23
CA LEU A 34 -1.06 7.57 -1.72
C LEU A 34 0.35 7.41 -2.28
N LEU A 35 0.53 7.53 -3.59
CA LEU A 35 1.84 7.43 -4.27
C LEU A 35 2.84 8.42 -3.67
N ASN A 36 2.47 9.69 -3.56
CA ASN A 36 3.33 10.72 -2.99
C ASN A 36 3.78 10.38 -1.56
N ILE A 37 2.84 9.94 -0.71
CA ILE A 37 3.15 9.57 0.68
C ILE A 37 4.14 8.40 0.73
N VAL A 38 3.91 7.36 -0.07
CA VAL A 38 4.76 6.16 -0.11
C VAL A 38 6.16 6.52 -0.63
N GLU A 39 6.25 7.35 -1.67
CA GLU A 39 7.53 7.83 -2.21
C GLU A 39 8.31 8.66 -1.18
N GLU A 40 7.63 9.57 -0.47
CA GLU A 40 8.25 10.36 0.60
C GLU A 40 8.83 9.46 1.70
N ILE A 41 8.09 8.43 2.11
CA ILE A 41 8.55 7.48 3.14
C ILE A 41 9.71 6.60 2.60
N ALA A 42 9.64 6.14 1.35
CA ALA A 42 10.73 5.38 0.72
C ALA A 42 12.03 6.20 0.69
N ILE A 43 11.94 7.48 0.29
CA ILE A 43 13.08 8.40 0.27
C ILE A 43 13.62 8.61 1.69
N ALA A 44 12.75 8.88 2.66
CA ALA A 44 13.14 9.13 4.04
C ALA A 44 13.78 7.91 4.71
N SER A 45 13.33 6.69 4.36
CA SER A 45 13.85 5.43 4.89
C SER A 45 15.05 4.87 4.10
N GLY A 46 15.37 5.43 2.93
CA GLY A 46 16.43 4.92 2.05
C GLY A 46 16.11 3.56 1.44
N THR A 47 14.82 3.25 1.25
CA THR A 47 14.33 1.98 0.70
C THR A 47 13.72 2.17 -0.69
N GLN A 48 13.48 1.06 -1.39
CA GLN A 48 12.80 1.10 -2.69
C GLN A 48 11.30 1.30 -2.49
N VAL A 49 10.67 2.05 -3.40
CA VAL A 49 9.20 2.23 -3.40
C VAL A 49 8.54 0.86 -3.65
N PRO A 50 7.72 0.35 -2.72
CA PRO A 50 7.02 -0.93 -2.89
C PRO A 50 5.90 -0.79 -3.93
N LEU A 51 5.42 -1.93 -4.44
CA LEU A 51 4.21 -1.94 -5.25
C LEU A 51 3.01 -1.53 -4.40
N LEU A 52 2.07 -0.77 -4.96
CA LEU A 52 0.89 -0.30 -4.24
C LEU A 52 -0.38 -0.93 -4.79
N TYR A 53 -1.21 -1.45 -3.91
CA TYR A 53 -2.49 -2.05 -4.26
C TYR A 53 -3.62 -1.42 -3.47
N VAL A 54 -4.78 -1.25 -4.10
CA VAL A 54 -6.00 -0.75 -3.47
C VAL A 54 -7.09 -1.83 -3.53
N MET A 55 -7.59 -2.23 -2.35
CA MET A 55 -8.80 -3.05 -2.24
C MET A 55 -10.03 -2.14 -2.40
N ARG A 56 -10.57 -2.10 -3.62
CA ARG A 56 -11.62 -1.14 -3.99
C ARG A 56 -12.95 -1.37 -3.29
N GLU A 57 -13.27 -2.61 -2.96
CA GLU A 57 -14.57 -2.98 -2.36
C GLU A 57 -14.56 -2.99 -0.83
N GLU A 58 -13.43 -2.72 -0.19
CA GLU A 58 -13.32 -2.73 1.28
C GLU A 58 -13.48 -1.32 1.86
N PRO A 59 -14.62 -1.00 2.52
CA PRO A 59 -14.84 0.30 3.13
C PRO A 59 -14.17 0.46 4.51
N ALA A 60 -13.74 -0.61 5.19
CA ALA A 60 -13.03 -0.49 6.46
C ALA A 60 -11.66 0.17 6.25
N ILE A 61 -11.14 0.84 7.28
CA ILE A 61 -9.80 1.43 7.27
C ILE A 61 -8.80 0.32 7.61
N ASN A 62 -8.02 -0.11 6.62
CA ASN A 62 -6.97 -1.11 6.82
C ASN A 62 -5.82 -0.93 5.81
N ALA A 63 -4.62 -1.28 6.23
CA ALA A 63 -3.43 -1.36 5.38
C ALA A 63 -2.53 -2.47 5.90
N PHE A 64 -1.77 -3.11 5.00
CA PHE A 64 -0.76 -4.09 5.38
C PHE A 64 0.33 -4.21 4.32
N ALA A 65 1.55 -4.51 4.77
CA ALA A 65 2.62 -4.94 3.88
C ALA A 65 2.52 -6.44 3.55
N ALA A 66 2.84 -6.77 2.30
CA ALA A 66 2.97 -8.12 1.78
C ALA A 66 4.31 -8.27 1.04
N GLY A 67 4.88 -9.47 1.07
CA GLY A 67 6.19 -9.75 0.49
C GLY A 67 7.29 -9.94 1.54
N VAL A 68 8.37 -10.61 1.15
CA VAL A 68 9.45 -11.03 2.07
C VAL A 68 10.76 -10.29 1.79
N THR A 69 10.96 -9.83 0.56
CA THR A 69 12.18 -9.13 0.13
C THR A 69 11.83 -7.78 -0.48
N SER A 70 12.75 -6.83 -0.46
CA SER A 70 12.53 -5.48 -1.02
C SER A 70 12.10 -5.49 -2.49
N GLY A 71 12.57 -6.46 -3.28
CA GLY A 71 12.20 -6.61 -4.69
C GLY A 71 10.77 -7.10 -4.94
N ASP A 72 10.08 -7.53 -3.88
CA ASP A 72 8.73 -8.07 -3.94
C ASP A 72 7.84 -7.50 -2.82
N ALA A 73 8.27 -6.39 -2.22
CA ALA A 73 7.49 -5.65 -1.26
C ALA A 73 6.27 -5.00 -1.94
N ALA A 74 5.12 -5.17 -1.32
CA ALA A 74 3.87 -4.54 -1.73
C ALA A 74 3.16 -3.99 -0.50
N ILE A 75 2.61 -2.79 -0.58
CA ILE A 75 1.70 -2.24 0.41
C ILE A 75 0.29 -2.29 -0.18
N VAL A 76 -0.62 -2.88 0.59
CA VAL A 76 -2.04 -2.98 0.24
C VAL A 76 -2.81 -2.06 1.17
N VAL A 77 -3.64 -1.19 0.59
CA VAL A 77 -4.54 -0.31 1.34
C VAL A 77 -5.98 -0.54 0.90
N THR A 78 -6.94 -0.26 1.77
CA THR A 78 -8.35 -0.31 1.42
C THR A 78 -8.85 1.02 0.86
N ARG A 79 -9.97 1.00 0.12
CA ARG A 79 -10.67 2.24 -0.28
C ARG A 79 -11.05 3.07 0.95
N GLY A 80 -11.41 2.41 2.06
CA GLY A 80 -11.69 3.06 3.34
C GLY A 80 -10.54 3.95 3.82
N CYS A 81 -9.30 3.47 3.78
CA CYS A 81 -8.10 4.26 4.11
C CYS A 81 -7.99 5.52 3.26
N LEU A 82 -8.18 5.39 1.95
CA LEU A 82 -8.07 6.54 1.04
C LEU A 82 -9.17 7.57 1.30
N GLN A 83 -10.43 7.14 1.41
CA GLN A 83 -11.54 8.09 1.44
C GLN A 83 -11.79 8.71 2.81
N GLN A 84 -11.46 8.00 3.90
CA GLN A 84 -11.81 8.44 5.26
C GLN A 84 -10.65 9.09 5.99
N LEU A 85 -9.40 8.75 5.66
CA LEU A 85 -8.24 9.33 6.32
C LEU A 85 -7.79 10.60 5.62
N ASN A 86 -7.43 11.61 6.42
CA ASN A 86 -6.70 12.74 5.90
C ASN A 86 -5.25 12.34 5.55
N ARG A 87 -4.51 13.25 4.89
CA ARG A 87 -3.14 12.98 4.43
C ARG A 87 -2.21 12.54 5.56
N SER A 88 -2.27 13.20 6.72
CA SER A 88 -1.38 12.94 7.85
C SER A 88 -1.69 11.59 8.52
N GLU A 89 -2.96 11.25 8.67
CA GLU A 89 -3.40 9.94 9.19
C GLU A 89 -3.01 8.80 8.25
N LEU A 90 -3.23 8.97 6.94
CA LEU A 90 -2.81 8.00 5.94
C LEU A 90 -1.29 7.83 5.98
N GLN A 91 -0.53 8.91 6.05
CA GLN A 91 0.93 8.85 6.19
C GLN A 91 1.36 8.12 7.47
N GLY A 92 0.67 8.31 8.59
CA GLY A 92 0.93 7.59 9.83
C GLY A 92 0.75 6.07 9.68
N ILE A 93 -0.30 5.63 8.99
CA ILE A 93 -0.53 4.20 8.72
C ILE A 93 0.52 3.66 7.74
N ILE A 94 0.79 4.35 6.63
CA ILE A 94 1.77 3.88 5.65
C ILE A 94 3.17 3.79 6.26
N ALA A 95 3.58 4.77 7.08
CA ALA A 95 4.88 4.76 7.75
C ALA A 95 5.01 3.62 8.76
N HIS A 96 3.90 3.15 9.33
CA HIS A 96 3.88 2.00 10.24
C HIS A 96 4.09 0.67 9.51
N GLU A 97 3.60 0.57 8.27
CA GLU A 97 3.66 -0.64 7.45
C GLU A 97 4.92 -0.73 6.55
N PHE A 98 5.77 0.31 6.53
CA PHE A 98 6.94 0.42 5.64
C PHE A 98 8.18 -0.33 6.11
#